data_AF-A0A931INZ0-F1
#
_entry.id   AF-A0A931INZ0-F1
#
_cell.length_a   1.000
_cell.length_b   1.000
_cell.length_c   1.000
_cell.angle_alpha   90.00
_cell.angle_beta   90.00
_cell.angle_gamma   90.00
#
_symmetry.space_group_name_H-M   'P 1'
#
loop_
_entity.id
_entity.type
_entity.pdbx_description
1 polymer ?
#
loop_
_entity_poly.entity_id
_entity_poly.type
_entity_poly.pdbx_seq_one_letter_code
_entity_poly.pdbx_strand_id
1 'polypeptide(L)'
;MDKHTLLFQNLKWIKDYWAREATDSLKPTSDLIWSEYADSYKLLQQKLITREDQEAFQRIQNEIIKGVVHSFLVMIDGGDQLADDMRIDLIDVETKQSLKEHGALYEGFYAYLFDVEGINNRFDHRRKNDN
;
A
#
# COMPACT_ATOMS: atom_id res chain seq x y z
N MET A 1 17.06 -12.31 -10.16
CA MET A 1 15.73 -12.01 -9.60
C MET A 1 14.96 -11.27 -10.66
N ASP A 2 13.70 -11.62 -10.87
CA ASP A 2 12.85 -10.95 -11.84
C ASP A 2 12.62 -9.46 -11.46
N LYS A 3 12.65 -8.56 -12.45
CA LYS A 3 12.63 -7.10 -12.21
C LYS A 3 11.28 -6.64 -11.67
N HIS A 4 10.18 -7.25 -12.12
CA HIS A 4 8.85 -7.02 -11.56
C HIS A 4 8.78 -7.44 -10.10
N THR A 5 9.30 -8.62 -9.80
CA THR A 5 9.36 -9.11 -8.42
C THR A 5 10.14 -8.14 -7.52
N LEU A 6 11.25 -7.57 -8.00
CA LEU A 6 12.02 -6.56 -7.24
C LEU A 6 11.21 -5.27 -7.03
N LEU A 7 10.53 -4.77 -8.07
CA LEU A 7 9.64 -3.62 -7.97
C LEU A 7 8.53 -3.87 -6.93
N PHE A 8 7.82 -5.00 -7.02
CA PHE A 8 6.70 -5.32 -6.14
C PHE A 8 7.14 -5.54 -4.69
N GLN A 9 8.30 -6.15 -4.47
CA GLN A 9 8.91 -6.22 -3.15
C GLN A 9 9.18 -4.84 -2.57
N ASN A 10 9.75 -3.93 -3.36
CA ASN A 10 10.03 -2.58 -2.91
C ASN A 10 8.74 -1.79 -2.61
N LEU A 11 7.71 -1.91 -3.47
CA LEU A 11 6.41 -1.29 -3.23
C LEU A 11 5.73 -1.82 -1.96
N LYS A 12 5.81 -3.13 -1.71
CA LYS A 12 5.33 -3.72 -0.45
C LYS A 12 6.10 -3.18 0.74
N TRP A 13 7.43 -3.11 0.65
CA TRP A 13 8.26 -2.57 1.73
C TRP A 13 7.90 -1.11 2.04
N ILE A 14 7.70 -0.26 1.02
CA ILE A 14 7.25 1.13 1.18
C ILE A 14 5.89 1.16 1.89
N LYS A 15 4.92 0.34 1.45
CA LYS A 15 3.61 0.23 2.10
C LYS A 15 3.72 -0.14 3.57
N ASP A 16 4.46 -1.21 3.87
CA ASP A 16 4.61 -1.73 5.22
C ASP A 16 5.32 -0.74 6.13
N TYR A 17 6.35 -0.06 5.61
CA TYR A 17 7.06 1.00 6.30
C TYR A 17 6.08 2.09 6.74
N TRP A 18 5.35 2.71 5.81
CA TRP A 18 4.46 3.82 6.15
C TRP A 18 3.29 3.41 7.05
N ALA A 19 2.72 2.22 6.84
CA ALA A 19 1.67 1.70 7.73
C ALA A 19 2.20 1.48 9.16
N ARG A 20 3.44 0.98 9.29
CA ARG A 20 4.10 0.83 10.59
C ARG A 20 4.44 2.17 11.21
N GLU A 21 5.08 3.09 10.49
CA GLU A 21 5.44 4.42 11.02
C GLU A 21 4.21 5.17 11.53
N ALA A 22 3.10 5.13 10.78
CA ALA A 22 1.85 5.73 11.19
C ALA A 22 1.32 5.11 12.50
N THR A 23 1.44 3.78 12.66
CA THR A 23 0.98 3.06 13.85
C THR A 23 1.92 3.27 15.04
N ASP A 24 3.22 3.22 14.81
CA ASP A 24 4.25 3.46 15.82
C ASP A 24 4.16 4.89 16.37
N SER A 25 3.69 5.84 15.55
CA SER A 25 3.39 7.21 15.98
C SER A 25 2.23 7.32 16.98
N LEU A 26 1.46 6.25 17.21
CA LEU A 26 0.47 6.17 18.29
C LEU A 26 1.07 5.80 19.65
N LYS A 27 2.38 5.47 19.73
CA LYS A 27 3.04 5.27 21.02
C LYS A 27 3.28 6.63 21.69
N PRO A 28 3.03 6.76 23.01
CA PRO A 28 3.18 8.04 23.72
C PRO A 28 4.59 8.66 23.66
N THR A 29 5.61 7.84 23.42
CA THR A 29 7.03 8.24 23.38
C THR A 29 7.55 8.54 21.98
N SER A 30 6.70 8.44 20.95
CA SER A 30 7.15 8.55 19.57
C SER A 30 7.51 9.98 19.21
N ASP A 31 8.62 10.12 18.49
CA ASP A 31 9.01 11.37 17.88
C ASP A 31 8.17 11.63 16.61
N LEU A 32 7.50 12.78 16.57
CA LEU A 32 6.56 13.15 15.51
C LEU A 32 7.14 14.20 14.56
N ILE A 33 8.46 14.43 14.56
CA ILE A 33 9.14 15.42 13.68
C ILE A 33 8.81 15.21 12.19
N TRP A 34 8.53 13.98 11.77
CA TRP A 34 8.22 13.67 10.37
C TRP A 34 6.82 14.13 9.92
N SER A 35 5.92 14.45 10.86
CA SER A 35 4.52 14.73 10.57
C SER A 35 4.18 16.20 10.78
N GLU A 36 3.56 16.82 9.77
CA GLU A 36 2.93 18.14 9.90
C GLU A 36 1.67 18.11 10.81
N TYR A 37 1.20 16.91 11.18
CA TYR A 37 -0.02 16.69 11.96
C TYR A 37 0.25 16.08 13.34
N ALA A 38 1.39 16.45 13.96
CA ALA A 38 1.80 15.94 15.26
C ALA A 38 0.69 16.08 16.34
N ASP A 39 -0.09 17.15 16.34
CA ASP A 39 -1.16 17.35 17.32
C ASP A 39 -2.36 16.40 17.10
N SER A 40 -2.67 16.06 15.85
CA SER A 40 -3.67 15.02 15.54
C SER A 40 -3.20 13.65 16.03
N TYR A 41 -1.92 13.33 15.87
CA TYR A 41 -1.34 12.12 16.44
C TYR A 41 -1.42 12.10 17.96
N LYS A 42 -1.10 13.20 18.65
CA LYS A 42 -1.27 13.30 20.11
C LYS A 42 -2.72 13.05 20.56
N LEU A 43 -3.70 13.55 19.80
CA LEU A 43 -5.12 13.27 20.06
C LEU A 43 -5.47 11.78 19.87
N LEU A 44 -4.91 11.13 18.84
CA LEU A 44 -5.12 9.70 18.61
C LEU A 44 -4.38 8.83 19.64
N GLN A 45 -3.19 9.21 20.09
CA GLN A 45 -2.44 8.53 21.17
C GLN A 45 -3.28 8.41 22.45
N GLN A 46 -4.15 9.40 22.74
CA GLN A 46 -5.05 9.39 23.89
C GLN A 46 -6.30 8.51 23.70
N LYS A 47 -6.58 8.07 22.48
CA LYS A 47 -7.81 7.34 22.12
C LYS A 47 -7.54 5.90 21.71
N LEU A 48 -6.45 5.64 21.00
CA LEU A 48 -6.06 4.36 20.44
C LEU A 48 -4.99 3.71 21.33
N ILE A 49 -5.40 3.35 22.54
CA ILE A 49 -4.49 2.94 23.63
C ILE A 49 -4.20 1.45 23.55
N THR A 50 -5.21 0.66 23.20
CA THR A 50 -5.08 -0.80 23.25
C THR A 50 -4.34 -1.31 22.03
N ARG A 51 -3.79 -2.52 22.15
CA ARG A 51 -3.21 -3.24 21.01
C ARG A 51 -4.24 -3.43 19.89
N GLU A 52 -5.51 -3.71 20.25
CA GLU A 52 -6.59 -3.89 19.28
C GLU A 52 -6.87 -2.61 18.49
N ASP A 53 -6.91 -1.46 19.17
CA ASP A 53 -7.09 -0.15 18.50
C ASP A 53 -5.97 0.13 17.49
N GLN A 54 -4.73 -0.15 17.90
CA GLN A 54 -3.55 0.06 17.06
C GLN A 54 -3.51 -0.91 15.88
N GLU A 55 -3.89 -2.18 16.08
CA GLU A 55 -4.03 -3.15 14.99
C GLU A 55 -5.13 -2.74 14.01
N ALA A 56 -6.27 -2.24 14.50
CA ALA A 56 -7.35 -1.73 13.66
C ALA A 56 -6.90 -0.51 12.83
N PHE A 57 -6.21 0.44 13.47
CA PHE A 57 -5.63 1.58 12.79
C PHE A 57 -4.62 1.16 11.72
N GLN A 58 -3.70 0.25 12.05
CA GLN A 58 -2.70 -0.27 11.11
C GLN A 58 -3.34 -0.96 9.90
N ARG A 59 -4.44 -1.71 10.08
CA ARG A 59 -5.18 -2.33 8.98
C ARG A 59 -5.76 -1.29 8.03
N ILE A 60 -6.34 -0.21 8.56
CA ILE A 60 -6.86 0.91 7.76
C ILE A 60 -5.72 1.59 7.00
N GLN A 61 -4.59 1.90 7.66
CA GLN A 61 -3.43 2.50 6.99
C GLN A 61 -2.92 1.62 5.85
N ASN A 62 -2.77 0.32 6.09
CA ASN A 62 -2.39 -0.65 5.06
C ASN A 62 -3.36 -0.66 3.88
N GLU A 63 -4.66 -0.61 4.13
CA GLU A 63 -5.67 -0.57 3.07
C GLU A 63 -5.57 0.69 2.23
N ILE A 64 -5.49 1.86 2.87
CA ILE A 64 -5.42 3.16 2.17
C ILE A 64 -4.14 3.23 1.33
N ILE A 65 -2.98 2.90 1.92
CA ILE A 65 -1.70 2.97 1.22
C ILE A 65 -1.67 1.98 0.05
N LYS A 66 -2.22 0.76 0.22
CA LYS A 66 -2.37 -0.20 -0.88
C LYS A 66 -3.23 0.35 -2.01
N GLY A 67 -4.35 1.03 -1.68
CA GLY A 67 -5.20 1.70 -2.66
C GLY A 67 -4.46 2.79 -3.44
N VAL A 68 -3.64 3.60 -2.76
CA VAL A 68 -2.82 4.62 -3.42
C VAL A 68 -1.77 4.01 -4.35
N VAL A 69 -1.04 2.99 -3.90
CA VAL A 69 -0.06 2.27 -4.74
C VAL A 69 -0.75 1.66 -5.96
N HIS A 70 -1.93 1.05 -5.77
CA HIS A 70 -2.74 0.53 -6.87
C HIS A 70 -3.08 1.61 -7.90
N SER A 71 -3.58 2.77 -7.46
CA SER A 71 -3.93 3.87 -8.35
C SER A 71 -2.72 4.37 -9.16
N PHE A 72 -1.52 4.46 -8.55
CA PHE A 72 -0.32 4.81 -9.29
C PHE A 72 0.06 3.77 -10.35
N LEU A 73 -0.07 2.48 -10.04
CA LEU A 73 0.20 1.42 -11.01
C LEU A 73 -0.83 1.44 -12.15
N VAL A 74 -2.12 1.66 -11.86
CA VAL A 74 -3.18 1.81 -12.88
C VAL A 74 -2.90 3.01 -13.78
N MET A 75 -2.49 4.16 -13.21
CA MET A 75 -2.08 5.34 -13.97
C MET A 75 -0.94 5.02 -14.93
N ILE A 76 0.09 4.31 -14.47
CA ILE A 76 1.22 3.87 -15.31
C ILE A 76 0.77 2.85 -16.37
N ASP A 77 -0.12 1.94 -16.00
CA ASP A 77 -0.68 0.96 -16.94
C ASP A 77 -1.54 1.61 -18.02
N GLY A 78 -2.04 2.83 -17.77
CA GLY A 78 -2.86 3.63 -18.67
C GLY A 78 -4.36 3.36 -18.50
N GLY A 79 -4.77 2.94 -17.31
CA GLY A 79 -6.17 2.63 -16.97
C GLY A 79 -6.94 3.80 -16.33
N ASP A 80 -6.38 5.02 -16.36
CA ASP A 80 -7.03 6.23 -15.87
C ASP A 80 -7.08 7.33 -16.94
N GLN A 81 -7.66 8.48 -16.58
CA GLN A 81 -7.87 9.60 -17.50
C GLN A 81 -6.57 10.26 -17.97
N LEU A 82 -5.45 10.11 -17.23
CA LEU A 82 -4.17 10.68 -17.66
C LEU A 82 -3.73 10.06 -18.99
N ALA A 83 -4.07 8.79 -19.24
CA ALA A 83 -3.70 8.06 -20.45
C ALA A 83 -4.30 8.64 -21.74
N ASP A 84 -5.35 9.45 -21.65
CA ASP A 84 -5.95 10.16 -22.78
C ASP A 84 -5.03 11.30 -23.28
N ASP A 85 -4.29 11.93 -22.36
CA ASP A 85 -3.39 13.04 -22.65
C ASP A 85 -1.93 12.60 -22.76
N MET A 86 -1.49 11.66 -21.92
CA MET A 86 -0.10 11.22 -21.81
C MET A 86 0.01 9.80 -21.28
N ARG A 87 0.84 8.97 -21.92
CA ARG A 87 1.20 7.65 -21.40
C ARG A 87 2.54 7.69 -20.68
N ILE A 88 2.58 7.06 -19.51
CA ILE A 88 3.79 6.88 -18.70
C ILE A 88 4.22 5.42 -18.79
N ASP A 89 5.53 5.19 -18.73
CA ASP A 89 6.11 3.84 -18.67
C ASP A 89 7.28 3.79 -17.69
N LEU A 90 7.48 2.64 -17.06
CA LEU A 90 8.64 2.35 -16.22
C LEU A 90 9.64 1.53 -17.03
N ILE A 91 10.75 2.17 -17.40
CA ILE A 91 11.78 1.57 -18.25
C ILE A 91 13.02 1.30 -17.42
N ASP A 92 13.55 0.09 -17.52
CA ASP A 92 14.86 -0.22 -16.97
C ASP A 92 15.94 0.54 -17.75
N VAL A 93 16.76 1.32 -17.02
CA VAL A 93 17.73 2.22 -17.65
C VAL A 93 18.84 1.46 -18.38
N GLU A 94 19.20 0.26 -17.94
CA GLU A 94 20.28 -0.54 -18.52
C GLU A 94 19.79 -1.31 -19.75
N THR A 95 18.67 -2.03 -19.63
CA THR A 95 18.17 -2.90 -20.71
C THR A 95 17.24 -2.19 -21.68
N LYS A 96 16.77 -0.98 -21.33
CA LYS A 96 15.78 -0.19 -22.09
C LYS A 96 14.44 -0.91 -22.29
N GLN A 97 14.20 -1.99 -21.55
CA GLN A 97 12.95 -2.75 -21.60
C GLN A 97 11.92 -2.13 -20.69
N SER A 98 10.67 -2.18 -21.13
CA SER A 98 9.55 -1.73 -20.34
C SER A 98 9.21 -2.79 -19.30
N LEU A 99 8.94 -2.35 -18.08
CA LEU A 99 8.36 -3.21 -17.04
C LEU A 99 6.86 -3.50 -17.31
N LYS A 100 6.29 -3.09 -18.43
CA LYS A 100 4.92 -3.47 -18.83
C LYS A 100 4.88 -4.62 -19.83
N GLU A 101 6.03 -5.10 -20.33
CA GLU A 101 6.11 -6.14 -21.37
C GLU A 101 5.46 -7.47 -20.96
N HIS A 102 5.22 -7.70 -19.67
CA HIS A 102 4.71 -8.97 -19.13
C HIS A 102 3.32 -8.86 -18.50
N GLY A 103 2.60 -7.75 -18.76
CA GLY A 103 1.23 -7.53 -18.28
C GLY A 103 1.08 -6.22 -17.51
N ALA A 104 -0.11 -6.01 -16.95
CA ALA A 104 -0.42 -4.84 -16.15
C ALA A 104 0.31 -4.92 -14.79
N LEU A 105 1.05 -3.86 -14.45
CA LEU A 105 1.77 -3.75 -13.18
C LEU A 105 0.82 -3.84 -11.97
N TYR A 106 -0.38 -3.26 -12.06
CA TYR A 106 -1.34 -3.31 -10.96
C TYR A 106 -1.78 -4.74 -10.66
N GLU A 107 -2.02 -5.57 -11.68
CA GLU A 107 -2.40 -6.98 -11.49
C GLU A 107 -1.25 -7.77 -10.90
N GLY A 108 -0.04 -7.58 -11.44
CA GLY A 108 1.17 -8.23 -10.94
C GLY A 108 1.45 -7.90 -9.48
N PHE A 109 1.25 -6.65 -9.06
CA PHE A 109 1.44 -6.25 -7.68
C PHE A 109 0.41 -6.90 -6.73
N TYR A 110 -0.86 -6.98 -7.12
CA TYR A 110 -1.88 -7.65 -6.30
C TYR A 110 -1.66 -9.16 -6.22
N ALA A 111 -1.27 -9.80 -7.33
CA ALA A 111 -0.89 -11.20 -7.33
C ALA A 111 0.31 -11.45 -6.40
N TYR A 112 1.33 -10.59 -6.48
CA TYR A 112 2.47 -10.65 -5.57
C TYR A 112 2.05 -10.50 -4.10
N LEU A 113 1.25 -9.48 -3.76
CA LEU A 113 0.75 -9.30 -2.39
C LEU A 113 -0.08 -10.50 -1.91
N PHE A 114 -0.89 -11.08 -2.80
CA PHE A 114 -1.66 -12.28 -2.50
C PHE A 114 -0.76 -13.45 -2.10
N ASP A 115 0.33 -13.65 -2.84
CA ASP A 115 1.28 -14.73 -2.58
C ASP A 115 2.05 -14.54 -1.27
N VAL A 116 2.47 -13.30 -0.95
CA VAL A 116 3.36 -13.06 0.21
C VAL A 116 2.64 -12.64 1.49
N GLU A 117 1.42 -12.10 1.41
CA GLU A 117 0.65 -11.72 2.60
C GLU A 117 -0.38 -12.80 2.97
N GLY A 118 -0.84 -13.61 2.01
CA GLY A 118 -1.90 -14.60 2.22
C GLY A 118 -3.23 -13.96 2.64
N ILE A 119 -4.36 -14.58 2.29
CA ILE A 119 -5.66 -14.05 2.71
C ILE A 119 -5.79 -14.14 4.24
N ASN A 120 -5.89 -12.99 4.90
CA ASN A 120 -6.82 -12.80 6.02
C ASN A 120 -7.58 -11.48 5.78
N ASN A 121 -8.92 -11.54 5.78
CA ASN A 121 -9.86 -10.43 6.00
C ASN A 121 -10.63 -9.74 4.85
N ARG A 122 -10.92 -10.35 3.68
CA ARG A 122 -11.95 -9.72 2.78
C ARG A 122 -13.06 -10.58 2.21
N PHE A 123 -13.00 -11.91 2.30
CA PHE A 123 -14.08 -12.76 1.75
C PHE A 123 -14.91 -13.53 2.79
N ASP A 124 -14.50 -13.59 4.06
CA ASP A 124 -15.24 -14.37 5.08
C ASP A 124 -16.44 -13.60 5.68
N HIS A 125 -16.38 -12.26 5.72
CA HIS A 125 -17.48 -11.46 6.29
C HIS A 125 -18.63 -11.16 5.32
N ARG A 126 -18.45 -11.32 4.00
CA ARG A 126 -19.55 -11.12 3.04
C ARG A 126 -20.41 -12.38 2.80
N ARG A 127 -19.98 -13.56 3.26
CA ARG A 127 -20.74 -14.82 3.10
C ARG A 127 -21.60 -15.21 4.30
N LYS A 128 -21.50 -14.49 5.43
CA LYS A 128 -22.28 -14.81 6.64
C LYS A 128 -23.60 -14.05 6.78
N ASN A 129 -23.96 -13.19 5.83
CA ASN A 129 -25.22 -12.42 5.87
C ASN A 129 -26.24 -12.81 4.78
N ASP A 130 -25.97 -13.86 3.99
CA ASP A 130 -26.89 -14.36 2.96
C ASP A 130 -27.29 -15.83 3.22
N ASN A 131 -27.78 -16.14 4.42
CA ASN A 131 -28.57 -17.36 4.71
C ASN A 131 -29.53 -17.12 5.88
#